data_AF-A0A2H6INU9-F1
#
_entry.id   AF-A0A2H6INU9-F1
#
_cell.length_a   1.000
_cell.length_b   1.000
_cell.length_c   1.000
_cell.angle_alpha   90.00
_cell.angle_beta   90.00
_cell.angle_gamma   90.00
#
_symmetry.space_group_name_H-M   'P 1'
#
loop_
_entity.id
_entity.type
_entity.pdbx_description
1 polymer ?
#
loop_
_entity_poly.entity_id
_entity_poly.type
_entity_poly.pdbx_seq_one_letter_code
_entity_poly.pdbx_strand_id
1 'polypeptide(L)'
;MLETREVPIYKNHELDFSKIRKFIGIQQDDLAFLIDVSPSTLRNKKISVETRTKATPIVKIIHHLWELSGHDESKARRWLREPKERLLGLTPIEFMQINPKINTPIIEEDLRKQLYGEAMGV
;
A
#
# COMPACT_ATOMS: atom_id res chain seq x y z
N MET A 1 7.65 -23.39 -13.66
CA MET A 1 6.44 -22.55 -13.82
C MET A 1 6.50 -21.50 -12.72
N LEU A 2 6.76 -20.24 -13.06
CA LEU A 2 6.58 -19.14 -12.12
C LEU A 2 5.07 -18.92 -12.02
N GLU A 3 4.43 -19.46 -10.99
CA GLU A 3 3.06 -19.05 -10.67
C GLU A 3 3.11 -17.55 -10.40
N THR A 4 2.50 -16.75 -11.27
CA THR A 4 2.30 -15.33 -11.03
C THR A 4 1.39 -15.22 -9.81
N ARG A 5 1.96 -15.09 -8.61
CA ARG A 5 1.20 -15.01 -7.38
C ARG A 5 0.53 -13.64 -7.32
N GLU A 6 -0.76 -13.63 -7.62
CA GLU A 6 -1.59 -12.43 -7.58
C GLU A 6 -1.49 -11.77 -6.20
N VAL A 7 -1.26 -10.46 -6.20
CA VAL A 7 -1.19 -9.66 -4.97
C VAL A 7 -2.49 -9.83 -4.20
N PRO A 8 -2.47 -10.09 -2.88
CA PRO A 8 -3.65 -10.47 -2.09
C PRO A 8 -4.62 -9.29 -1.80
N ILE A 9 -4.71 -8.31 -2.69
CA ILE A 9 -5.62 -7.15 -2.64
C ILE A 9 -6.72 -7.20 -3.70
N TYR A 10 -6.69 -8.19 -4.60
CA TYR A 10 -7.68 -8.39 -5.64
C TYR A 10 -8.65 -9.51 -5.29
N LYS A 11 -9.89 -9.43 -5.80
CA LYS A 11 -10.91 -10.47 -5.77
C LYS A 11 -11.60 -10.49 -7.13
N ASN A 12 -11.58 -11.63 -7.81
CA ASN A 12 -12.12 -11.76 -9.19
C ASN A 12 -11.54 -10.71 -10.15
N HIS A 13 -10.21 -10.47 -10.08
CA HIS A 13 -9.49 -9.44 -10.84
C HIS A 13 -9.93 -7.99 -10.60
N GLU A 14 -10.75 -7.74 -9.57
CA GLU A 14 -11.12 -6.41 -9.14
C GLU A 14 -10.44 -6.03 -7.82
N LEU A 15 -10.10 -4.75 -7.67
CA LEU A 15 -9.51 -4.21 -6.45
C LEU A 15 -10.52 -4.29 -5.30
N ASP A 16 -10.12 -4.92 -4.19
CA ASP A 16 -10.95 -5.11 -3.00
C ASP A 16 -10.38 -4.30 -1.82
N PHE A 17 -11.06 -3.21 -1.46
CA PHE A 17 -10.66 -2.33 -0.36
C PHE A 17 -10.67 -3.02 1.01
N SER A 18 -11.48 -4.07 1.20
CA SER A 18 -11.42 -4.89 2.42
C SER A 18 -10.11 -5.65 2.51
N LYS A 19 -9.63 -6.18 1.38
CA LYS A 19 -8.34 -6.86 1.31
C LYS A 19 -7.16 -5.90 1.48
N ILE A 20 -7.22 -4.70 0.90
CA ILE A 20 -6.22 -3.63 1.15
C ILE A 20 -6.11 -3.34 2.64
N ARG A 21 -7.25 -3.11 3.33
CA ARG A 21 -7.25 -2.88 4.79
C ARG A 21 -6.64 -4.03 5.56
N LYS A 22 -6.94 -5.27 5.19
CA LYS A 22 -6.38 -6.45 5.86
C LYS A 22 -4.89 -6.56 5.63
N PHE A 23 -4.44 -6.28 4.40
CA PHE A 23 -3.03 -6.31 4.03
C PHE A 23 -2.23 -5.27 4.79
N ILE A 24 -2.65 -4.01 4.79
CA ILE A 24 -1.96 -2.96 5.56
C ILE A 24 -2.18 -3.18 7.08
N GLY A 25 -3.36 -3.69 7.41
CA GLY A 25 -3.82 -3.98 8.75
C GLY A 25 -4.23 -2.72 9.51
N ILE A 26 -5.10 -1.92 8.88
CA ILE A 26 -5.67 -0.66 9.37
C ILE A 26 -7.21 -0.69 9.34
N GLN A 27 -7.85 0.26 10.03
CA GLN A 27 -9.31 0.39 9.99
C GLN A 27 -9.81 1.03 8.70
N GLN A 28 -11.12 1.05 8.52
CA GLN A 28 -11.71 1.59 7.30
C GLN A 28 -11.50 3.09 7.18
N ASP A 29 -11.67 3.78 8.30
CA ASP A 29 -11.59 5.22 8.37
C ASP A 29 -10.15 5.67 8.09
N ASP A 30 -9.17 4.91 8.57
CA ASP A 30 -7.75 5.11 8.24
C ASP A 30 -7.49 4.94 6.73
N LEU A 31 -8.02 3.90 6.10
CA LEU A 31 -7.83 3.72 4.66
C LEU A 31 -8.52 4.83 3.87
N ALA A 32 -9.72 5.24 4.27
CA ALA A 32 -10.45 6.34 3.64
C ALA A 32 -9.66 7.65 3.73
N PHE A 33 -9.05 7.90 4.89
CA PHE A 33 -8.18 9.03 5.11
C PHE A 33 -6.91 8.96 4.24
N LEU A 34 -6.24 7.81 4.16
CA LEU A 34 -5.04 7.62 3.34
C LEU A 34 -5.28 7.87 1.85
N ILE A 35 -6.46 7.54 1.33
CA ILE A 35 -6.81 7.72 -0.08
C ILE A 35 -7.65 8.98 -0.34
N ASP A 36 -7.81 9.88 0.63
CA ASP A 36 -8.53 11.15 0.49
C ASP A 36 -10.00 11.00 0.01
N VAL A 37 -10.75 10.12 0.67
CA VAL A 37 -12.20 9.93 0.48
C VAL A 37 -12.94 9.84 1.81
N SER A 38 -14.26 9.99 1.79
CA SER A 38 -15.07 9.79 2.99
C SER A 38 -15.18 8.29 3.34
N PRO A 39 -15.23 7.91 4.64
CA PRO A 39 -15.41 6.52 5.04
C PRO A 39 -16.67 5.85 4.50
N SER A 40 -17.74 6.63 4.25
CA SER A 40 -18.96 6.15 3.62
C SER A 40 -18.76 5.73 2.17
N THR A 41 -17.82 6.36 1.45
CA THR A 41 -17.46 5.99 0.08
C THR A 41 -16.95 4.55 0.01
N LEU A 42 -16.17 4.10 1.00
CA LEU A 42 -15.66 2.73 1.08
C LEU A 42 -16.69 1.69 1.55
N ARG A 43 -17.86 2.11 2.05
CA ARG A 43 -18.99 1.19 2.39
C ARG A 43 -19.89 0.92 1.18
N ASN A 44 -19.80 1.72 0.13
CA ASN A 44 -20.66 1.58 -1.03
C ASN A 44 -20.29 0.33 -1.82
N LYS A 45 -21.30 -0.43 -2.26
CA LYS A 45 -21.11 -1.64 -3.09
C LYS A 45 -20.43 -1.35 -4.44
N LYS A 46 -20.55 -0.12 -4.94
CA LYS A 46 -19.95 0.32 -6.20
C LYS A 46 -18.96 1.43 -5.92
N ILE A 47 -17.67 1.13 -6.08
CA ILE A 47 -16.59 2.10 -5.94
C ILE A 47 -16.33 2.76 -7.31
N SER A 48 -16.32 4.09 -7.34
CA SER A 48 -16.09 4.86 -8.57
C SER A 48 -14.66 4.70 -9.09
N VAL A 49 -14.47 4.96 -10.39
CA VAL A 49 -13.12 5.01 -11.01
C VAL A 49 -12.24 6.03 -10.29
N GLU A 50 -12.78 7.21 -9.96
CA GLU A 50 -12.06 8.24 -9.21
C GLU A 50 -11.51 7.72 -7.87
N THR A 51 -12.33 6.99 -7.10
CA THR A 51 -11.89 6.41 -5.82
C THR A 51 -10.78 5.38 -6.04
N ARG A 52 -10.88 4.56 -7.10
CA ARG A 52 -9.80 3.61 -7.47
C ARG A 52 -8.52 4.36 -7.87
N THR A 53 -8.63 5.45 -8.63
CA THR A 53 -7.50 6.30 -9.00
C THR A 53 -6.82 6.89 -7.77
N LYS A 54 -7.59 7.41 -6.81
CA LYS A 54 -7.06 7.92 -5.54
C LYS A 54 -6.34 6.86 -4.71
N ALA A 55 -6.76 5.60 -4.80
CA ALA A 55 -6.11 4.47 -4.13
C ALA A 55 -4.80 4.01 -4.80
N THR A 56 -4.50 4.46 -6.02
CA THR A 56 -3.33 4.02 -6.80
C THR A 56 -2.00 4.07 -6.03
N PRO A 57 -1.65 5.14 -5.28
CA PRO A 57 -0.39 5.18 -4.55
C PRO A 57 -0.27 4.05 -3.52
N ILE A 58 -1.34 3.78 -2.77
CA ILE A 58 -1.40 2.70 -1.79
C ILE A 58 -1.29 1.33 -2.50
N VAL A 59 -1.97 1.16 -3.64
CA VAL A 59 -1.87 -0.07 -4.44
C VAL A 59 -0.43 -0.29 -4.88
N LYS A 60 0.26 0.72 -5.41
CA LYS A 60 1.65 0.60 -5.83
C LYS A 60 2.59 0.25 -4.68
N ILE A 61 2.42 0.85 -3.51
CA ILE A 61 3.19 0.49 -2.30
C ILE A 61 3.04 -0.99 -1.99
N ILE A 62 1.80 -1.50 -2.02
CA ILE A 62 1.54 -2.92 -1.75
C ILE A 62 2.18 -3.82 -2.81
N HIS A 63 2.09 -3.45 -4.09
CA HIS A 63 2.75 -4.19 -5.18
C HIS A 63 4.27 -4.21 -5.02
N HIS A 64 4.91 -3.06 -4.79
CA HIS A 64 6.37 -3.01 -4.60
C HIS A 64 6.80 -3.83 -3.37
N LEU A 65 6.05 -3.77 -2.26
CA LEU A 65 6.33 -4.59 -1.09
C LEU A 65 6.13 -6.08 -1.35
N TRP A 66 5.12 -6.45 -2.13
CA TRP A 66 4.87 -7.83 -2.53
C TRP A 66 6.07 -8.40 -3.27
N GLU A 67 6.57 -7.68 -4.27
CA GLU A 67 7.77 -8.07 -5.02
C GLU A 67 9.02 -8.14 -4.12
N LEU A 68 9.30 -7.07 -3.36
CA LEU A 68 10.47 -7.00 -2.47
C LEU A 68 10.45 -8.06 -1.36
N SER A 69 9.26 -8.48 -0.93
CA SER A 69 9.10 -9.53 0.09
C SER A 69 9.30 -10.94 -0.45
N GLY A 70 9.45 -11.12 -1.77
CA GLY A 70 9.43 -12.42 -2.41
C GLY A 70 8.05 -13.08 -2.34
N HIS A 71 6.98 -12.29 -2.50
CA HIS A 71 5.59 -12.73 -2.44
C HIS A 71 5.18 -13.30 -1.06
N ASP A 72 5.68 -12.69 0.02
CA ASP A 72 5.40 -13.06 1.40
C ASP A 72 4.64 -11.93 2.11
N GLU A 73 3.35 -12.16 2.32
CA GLU A 73 2.45 -11.19 2.92
C GLU A 73 2.87 -10.82 4.34
N SER A 74 3.42 -11.76 5.11
CA SER A 74 3.84 -11.51 6.49
C SER A 74 5.04 -10.58 6.53
N LYS A 75 6.01 -10.75 5.61
CA LYS A 75 7.16 -9.85 5.48
C LYS A 75 6.75 -8.46 5.02
N ALA A 76 5.90 -8.36 4.01
CA ALA A 76 5.38 -7.07 3.54
C ALA A 76 4.63 -6.30 4.64
N ARG A 77 3.76 -7.00 5.37
CA ARG A 77 3.04 -6.47 6.55
C ARG A 77 3.98 -6.00 7.65
N ARG A 78 4.98 -6.82 7.97
CA ARG A 78 5.98 -6.51 8.98
C ARG A 78 6.73 -5.24 8.62
N TRP A 79 7.15 -5.08 7.36
CA TRP A 79 7.86 -3.89 6.89
C TRP A 79 7.05 -2.61 7.12
N LEU A 80 5.75 -2.63 6.84
CA LEU A 80 4.83 -1.49 7.04
C LEU A 80 4.61 -1.10 8.51
N ARG A 81 4.90 -2.01 9.44
CA ARG A 81 4.61 -1.89 10.88
C ARG A 81 5.87 -1.81 11.74
N GLU A 82 7.04 -1.87 11.13
CA GLU A 82 8.30 -1.67 11.82
C GLU A 82 8.72 -0.20 11.75
N PRO A 83 9.07 0.41 12.90
CA PRO A 83 9.71 1.71 12.95
C PRO A 83 10.89 1.81 12.00
N LYS A 84 11.01 2.93 11.29
CA LYS A 84 12.16 3.21 10.42
C LYS A 84 12.85 4.48 10.91
N GLU A 85 14.16 4.40 11.14
CA GLU A 85 14.96 5.56 11.59
C GLU A 85 14.82 6.75 10.64
N ARG A 86 14.84 6.50 9.33
CA ARG A 86 14.63 7.54 8.29
C ARG A 86 13.27 8.23 8.35
N LEU A 87 12.29 7.63 9.03
CA LEU A 87 10.95 8.18 9.25
C LEU A 87 10.81 8.72 10.68
N LEU A 88 11.91 9.14 11.30
CA LEU A 88 11.95 9.66 12.68
C LEU A 88 11.46 8.63 13.72
N GLY A 89 11.68 7.34 13.44
CA GLY A 89 11.23 6.25 14.32
C GLY A 89 9.74 5.89 14.15
N LEU A 90 9.03 6.48 13.19
CA LEU A 90 7.65 6.09 12.85
C LEU A 90 7.65 4.85 11.97
N THR A 91 6.57 4.08 12.05
CA THR A 91 6.25 3.08 11.04
C THR A 91 5.84 3.74 9.72
N PRO A 92 6.01 3.08 8.57
CA PRO A 92 5.52 3.61 7.29
C PRO A 92 4.03 3.98 7.30
N ILE A 93 3.19 3.20 7.99
CA ILE A 93 1.76 3.49 8.12
C ILE A 93 1.53 4.79 8.89
N GLU A 94 2.12 4.92 10.07
CA GLU A 94 1.96 6.14 10.90
C GLU A 94 2.48 7.38 10.16
N PHE A 95 3.62 7.24 9.48
CA PHE A 95 4.18 8.31 8.67
C PHE A 95 3.20 8.76 7.58
N MET A 96 2.59 7.83 6.82
CA MET A 96 1.58 8.17 5.82
C MET A 96 0.33 8.81 6.43
N GLN A 97 -0.09 8.40 7.62
CA GLN A 97 -1.26 8.94 8.32
C GLN A 97 -1.07 10.38 8.84
N ILE A 98 0.15 10.91 8.93
CA ILE A 98 0.36 12.31 9.31
C ILE A 98 -0.09 13.26 8.20
N ASN A 99 0.31 12.98 6.96
CA ASN A 99 -0.07 13.75 5.79
C ASN A 99 -0.04 12.86 4.53
N PRO A 100 -1.13 12.17 4.21
CA PRO A 100 -1.14 11.16 3.14
C PRO A 100 -0.74 11.72 1.77
N LYS A 101 -1.07 13.00 1.51
CA LYS A 101 -0.76 13.68 0.24
C LYS A 101 0.73 13.87 0.02
N ILE A 102 1.50 14.09 1.09
CA ILE A 102 2.94 14.32 1.03
C ILE A 102 3.72 13.03 1.32
N ASN A 103 3.28 12.26 2.32
CA ASN A 103 4.06 11.18 2.89
C ASN A 103 3.88 9.86 2.13
N THR A 104 2.72 9.58 1.53
CA THR A 104 2.50 8.38 0.73
C THR A 104 3.42 8.34 -0.51
N PRO A 105 3.55 9.41 -1.31
CA PRO A 105 4.50 9.44 -2.43
C PRO A 105 5.96 9.20 -2.01
N ILE A 106 6.38 9.65 -0.82
CA ILE A 106 7.74 9.42 -0.31
C ILE A 106 7.97 7.93 -0.09
N ILE A 107 7.02 7.22 0.53
CA ILE A 107 7.11 5.77 0.74
C ILE A 107 7.05 5.01 -0.58
N GLU A 108 6.17 5.41 -1.51
CA GLU A 108 6.10 4.81 -2.86
C GLU A 108 7.45 4.91 -3.57
N GLU A 109 8.04 6.11 -3.59
CA GLU A 109 9.30 6.38 -4.28
C GLU A 109 10.49 5.64 -3.64
N ASP A 110 10.53 5.56 -2.31
CA ASP A 110 11.55 4.78 -1.58
C ASP A 110 11.48 3.29 -1.95
N LEU A 111 10.27 2.70 -1.96
CA LEU A 111 10.08 1.31 -2.38
C LEU A 111 10.39 1.11 -3.87
N ARG A 112 10.04 2.07 -4.72
CA ARG A 112 10.37 2.05 -6.15
C ARG A 112 11.89 2.05 -6.35
N LYS A 113 12.64 2.87 -5.60
CA LYS A 113 14.10 2.89 -5.63
C LYS A 113 14.72 1.61 -5.11
N GLN A 114 14.15 0.98 -4.09
CA GLN A 114 14.64 -0.33 -3.62
C GLN A 114 14.41 -1.42 -4.68
N LEU A 115 13.24 -1.43 -5.33
CA LEU A 115 12.89 -2.44 -6.33
C LEU A 115 13.65 -2.29 -7.65
N TYR A 116 13.86 -1.06 -8.13
CA TYR A 116 14.43 -0.79 -9.46
C TYR A 116 15.79 -0.07 -9.42
N GLY A 117 16.14 0.58 -8.31
CA GLY A 117 17.40 1.32 -8.16
C GLY A 117 18.60 0.43 -7.86
N GLU A 118 18.40 -0.75 -7.25
CA GLU A 118 19.46 -1.78 -7.17
C GLU A 118 19.75 -2.42 -8.54
N ALA A 119 18.82 -2.33 -9.50
CA ALA A 119 18.98 -2.91 -10.84
C ALA A 119 19.75 -2.03 -11.85
N MET A 120 20.11 -0.78 -11.50
CA MET A 120 20.91 0.13 -12.36
C MET A 120 22.27 0.48 -11.75
N GLY A 121 22.73 -0.34 -10.80
CA GLY A 121 23.97 -0.15 -10.06
C GLY A 121 25.01 -1.24 -10.26
N VAL A 122 25.13 -1.84 -11.46
CA VAL A 122 26.36 -2.51 -11.95
C VAL A 122 26.38 -2.53 -13.48
#